data_AF-A0A2U2N6C2-F1
#
_entry.id   AF-A0A2U2N6C2-F1
#
_cell.length_a   1.000
_cell.length_b   1.000
_cell.length_c   1.000
_cell.angle_alpha   90.00
_cell.angle_beta   90.00
_cell.angle_gamma   90.00
#
_symmetry.space_group_name_H-M   'P 1'
#
loop_
_entity.id
_entity.type
_entity.pdbx_description
1 polymer ?
#
loop_
_entity_poly.entity_id
_entity_poly.type
_entity_poly.pdbx_seq_one_letter_code
_entity_poly.pdbx_strand_id
1 'polypeptide(L)'
;MKAILWKDWTLLRTSRLYMAFAVGMWLFIPIMVAVLAVSSPQDAATASGAWSFGESLAGWYGYIASILALGTLFSNSTTMDFNAAPQSDGTLENWRSSGRPMLWYCVAKSLLPVIIAEFMTLTNVGYLIWAGLDASTNVMQVIYVVATPALLAFAAEQLYLALHAGSMGSLSLATILASVPMLILTMLTFLVSRFWSLTALLIFALAVMGATVISCNRRYPTVLRPIG
;
A
#
# COMPACT_ATOMS: atom_id res chain seq x y z
N MET A 1 -16.89 7.47 -1.50
CA MET A 1 -15.48 7.61 -1.94
C MET A 1 -14.84 8.83 -1.29
N LYS A 2 -15.08 10.07 -1.74
CA LYS A 2 -14.45 11.29 -1.14
C LYS A 2 -14.59 11.38 0.38
N ALA A 3 -15.78 11.14 0.92
CA ALA A 3 -16.02 11.17 2.37
C ALA A 3 -15.27 10.06 3.14
N ILE A 4 -15.14 8.86 2.55
CA ILE A 4 -14.38 7.74 3.13
C ILE A 4 -12.90 8.11 3.16
N LEU A 5 -12.36 8.55 2.02
CA LEU A 5 -10.98 9.00 1.92
C LEU A 5 -10.66 10.14 2.90
N TRP A 6 -11.58 11.10 3.04
CA TRP A 6 -11.40 12.20 3.99
C TRP A 6 -11.42 11.72 5.44
N LYS A 7 -12.35 10.83 5.80
CA LYS A 7 -12.39 10.21 7.13
C LYS A 7 -11.07 9.47 7.41
N ASP A 8 -10.66 8.58 6.52
CA ASP A 8 -9.45 7.78 6.66
C ASP A 8 -8.21 8.68 6.78
N TRP A 9 -8.11 9.75 5.96
CA TRP A 9 -7.06 10.77 6.06
C TRP A 9 -7.05 11.50 7.42
N THR A 10 -8.22 11.87 7.94
CA THR A 10 -8.31 12.55 9.26
C THR A 10 -7.94 11.65 10.43
N LEU A 11 -8.20 10.34 10.32
CA LEU A 11 -7.76 9.37 11.32
C LEU A 11 -6.25 9.17 11.27
N LEU A 12 -5.73 9.07 10.04
CA LEU A 12 -4.32 8.89 9.78
C LEU A 12 -3.47 10.06 10.33
N ARG A 13 -3.87 11.31 10.07
CA ARG A 13 -3.14 12.51 10.54
C ARG A 13 -3.12 12.68 12.06
N THR A 14 -4.08 12.08 12.78
CA THR A 14 -4.18 12.23 14.24
C THR A 14 -3.34 11.19 14.97
N SER A 15 -2.89 10.14 14.29
CA SER A 15 -1.96 9.16 14.83
C SER A 15 -0.53 9.69 14.81
N ARG A 16 0.03 10.00 16.00
CA ARG A 16 1.41 10.51 16.13
C ARG A 16 2.45 9.49 15.68
N LEU A 17 2.20 8.22 15.95
CA LEU A 17 3.06 7.09 15.55
C LEU A 17 3.06 6.95 14.02
N TYR A 18 1.90 7.15 13.38
CA TYR A 18 1.80 7.22 11.93
C TYR A 18 2.62 8.38 11.37
N MET A 19 2.47 9.60 11.90
CA MET A 19 3.23 10.76 11.42
C MET A 19 4.74 10.56 11.60
N ALA A 20 5.17 9.99 12.73
CA ALA A 20 6.58 9.69 12.97
C ALA A 20 7.12 8.63 12.00
N PHE A 21 6.35 7.59 11.69
CA PHE A 21 6.78 6.53 10.77
C PHE A 21 6.74 6.97 9.31
N ALA A 22 5.68 7.69 8.90
CA ALA A 22 5.57 8.28 7.57
C ALA A 22 6.70 9.27 7.31
N VAL A 23 6.98 10.19 8.26
CA VAL A 23 8.11 11.11 8.17
C VAL A 23 9.45 10.36 8.22
N GLY A 24 9.58 9.35 9.08
CA GLY A 24 10.79 8.53 9.18
C GLY A 24 11.11 7.81 7.87
N MET A 25 10.11 7.20 7.23
CA MET A 25 10.28 6.57 5.92
C MET A 25 10.50 7.59 4.81
N TRP A 26 9.86 8.75 4.89
CA TRP A 26 10.08 9.85 3.95
C TRP A 26 11.52 10.38 4.01
N LEU A 27 12.14 10.40 5.19
CA LEU A 27 13.54 10.80 5.40
C LEU A 27 14.54 9.68 5.12
N PHE A 28 14.18 8.42 5.38
CA PHE A 28 15.07 7.27 5.17
C PHE A 28 15.45 7.09 3.69
N ILE A 29 14.53 7.37 2.78
CA ILE A 29 14.71 7.20 1.34
C ILE A 29 15.83 8.10 0.78
N PRO A 30 15.79 9.44 0.91
CA PRO A 30 16.86 10.30 0.42
C PRO A 30 18.19 10.03 1.12
N ILE A 31 18.18 9.60 2.40
CA ILE A 31 19.41 9.22 3.11
C ILE A 31 20.02 7.94 2.51
N MET A 32 19.22 6.90 2.26
CA MET A 32 19.72 5.66 1.65
C MET A 32 20.24 5.90 0.23
N VAL A 33 19.53 6.68 -0.59
CA VAL A 33 20.00 6.98 -1.95
C VAL A 33 21.22 7.90 -1.92
N ALA A 34 21.32 8.85 -0.97
CA ALA A 34 22.54 9.65 -0.77
C ALA A 34 23.74 8.78 -0.39
N VAL A 35 23.58 7.83 0.54
CA VAL A 35 24.63 6.87 0.91
C VAL A 35 25.09 6.04 -0.30
N LEU A 36 24.18 5.63 -1.17
CA LEU A 36 24.49 4.86 -2.37
C LEU A 36 25.11 5.72 -3.50
N ALA A 37 24.78 7.00 -3.58
CA ALA A 37 25.26 7.92 -4.63
C ALA A 37 26.65 8.51 -4.35
N VAL A 38 27.14 8.50 -3.11
CA VAL A 38 28.46 9.03 -2.72
C VAL A 38 29.63 8.29 -3.42
N SER A 39 29.41 7.10 -4.00
CA SER A 39 30.48 6.35 -4.65
C SER A 39 30.95 6.91 -6.00
N SER A 40 30.05 7.48 -6.83
CA SER A 40 30.38 8.19 -8.10
C SER A 40 29.11 8.43 -8.95
N PRO A 41 28.40 9.57 -8.82
CA PRO A 41 27.12 9.78 -9.52
C PRO A 41 27.24 9.87 -11.05
N GLN A 42 28.45 10.02 -11.60
CA GLN A 42 28.71 10.04 -13.05
C GLN A 42 28.97 8.65 -13.65
N ASP A 43 29.17 7.61 -12.82
CA ASP A 43 29.36 6.24 -13.32
C ASP A 43 28.02 5.58 -13.63
N ALA A 44 27.91 5.03 -14.84
CA ALA A 44 26.70 4.31 -15.29
C ALA A 44 26.35 3.10 -14.38
N ALA A 45 27.35 2.50 -13.73
CA ALA A 45 27.16 1.43 -12.75
C ALA A 45 26.44 1.91 -11.48
N THR A 46 26.72 3.14 -11.04
CA THR A 46 26.08 3.74 -9.87
C THR A 46 24.66 4.19 -10.19
N ALA A 47 24.42 4.75 -11.38
CA ALA A 47 23.08 5.10 -11.85
C ALA A 47 22.17 3.88 -12.01
N SER A 48 22.66 2.81 -12.64
CA SER A 48 21.91 1.55 -12.77
C SER A 48 21.64 0.89 -11.42
N GLY A 49 22.60 0.88 -10.50
CA GLY A 49 22.43 0.36 -9.14
C GLY A 49 21.37 1.12 -8.32
N ALA A 50 21.35 2.46 -8.42
CA ALA A 50 20.35 3.28 -7.73
C ALA A 50 18.92 3.01 -8.24
N TRP A 51 18.76 2.81 -9.55
CA TRP A 51 17.46 2.45 -10.13
C TRP A 51 17.02 1.03 -9.76
N SER A 52 17.91 0.05 -9.78
CA SER A 52 17.60 -1.31 -9.29
C SER A 52 17.19 -1.31 -7.82
N PHE A 53 17.84 -0.47 -7.00
CA PHE A 53 17.45 -0.28 -5.60
C PHE A 53 16.07 0.39 -5.48
N GLY A 54 15.78 1.40 -6.30
CA GLY A 54 14.48 2.05 -6.35
C GLY A 54 13.34 1.11 -6.77
N GLU A 55 13.57 0.25 -7.77
CA GLU A 55 12.64 -0.81 -8.16
C GLU A 55 12.36 -1.76 -6.98
N SER A 56 13.41 -2.10 -6.23
CA SER A 56 13.31 -3.03 -5.11
C SER A 56 12.47 -2.48 -3.96
N LEU A 57 12.57 -1.17 -3.73
CA LEU A 57 11.77 -0.48 -2.73
C LEU A 57 10.32 -0.27 -3.18
N ALA A 58 10.04 -0.24 -4.49
CA ALA A 58 8.71 0.02 -5.03
C ALA A 58 7.67 -1.01 -4.53
N GLY A 59 8.01 -2.29 -4.52
CA GLY A 59 7.13 -3.33 -3.95
C GLY A 59 6.97 -3.22 -2.43
N TRP A 60 8.04 -2.84 -1.73
CA TRP A 60 8.02 -2.66 -0.27
C TRP A 60 7.16 -1.45 0.15
N TYR A 61 7.18 -0.35 -0.62
CA TYR A 61 6.32 0.81 -0.40
C TYR A 61 4.84 0.43 -0.49
N GLY A 62 4.46 -0.39 -1.46
CA GLY A 62 3.07 -0.86 -1.58
C GLY A 62 2.61 -1.60 -0.32
N TYR A 63 3.44 -2.52 0.18
CA TYR A 63 3.12 -3.31 1.36
C TYR A 63 3.06 -2.47 2.64
N ILE A 64 4.05 -1.59 2.84
CA ILE A 64 4.08 -0.71 4.02
C ILE A 64 2.92 0.27 4.00
N ALA A 65 2.58 0.85 2.85
CA ALA A 65 1.49 1.79 2.78
C ALA A 65 0.16 1.15 3.24
N SER A 66 -0.08 -0.12 2.88
CA SER A 66 -1.22 -0.88 3.41
C SER A 66 -1.09 -1.15 4.91
N ILE A 67 0.09 -1.53 5.43
CA ILE A 67 0.30 -1.69 6.88
C ILE A 67 -0.01 -0.39 7.63
N LEU A 68 0.42 0.74 7.11
CA LEU A 68 0.18 2.06 7.70
C LEU A 68 -1.30 2.45 7.63
N ALA A 69 -2.00 2.03 6.59
CA ALA A 69 -3.44 2.26 6.42
C ALA A 69 -4.32 1.23 7.15
N LEU A 70 -3.78 0.12 7.67
CA LEU A 70 -4.54 -0.94 8.36
C LEU A 70 -5.47 -0.38 9.45
N GLY A 71 -5.02 0.62 10.20
CA GLY A 71 -5.83 1.27 11.24
C GLY A 71 -7.10 1.96 10.71
N THR A 72 -7.10 2.38 9.45
CA THR A 72 -8.25 3.03 8.79
C THR A 72 -9.32 2.05 8.30
N LEU A 73 -8.99 0.76 8.19
CA LEU A 73 -9.92 -0.28 7.75
C LEU A 73 -11.01 -0.59 8.78
N PHE A 74 -10.75 -0.34 10.07
CA PHE A 74 -11.59 -0.85 11.17
C PHE A 74 -11.91 0.19 12.26
N SER A 75 -11.55 1.47 12.10
CA SER A 75 -11.78 2.44 13.16
C SER A 75 -13.22 3.02 13.12
N ASN A 76 -14.09 2.45 13.94
CA ASN A 76 -15.16 3.22 14.60
C ASN A 76 -14.62 4.11 15.74
N SER A 77 -13.35 3.94 16.10
CA SER A 77 -12.62 4.81 17.00
C SER A 77 -12.26 6.15 16.34
N THR A 78 -12.32 7.23 17.11
CA THR A 78 -11.80 8.57 16.75
C THR A 78 -10.26 8.64 16.82
N THR A 79 -9.61 7.56 17.24
CA THR A 79 -8.15 7.46 17.41
C THR A 79 -7.65 6.09 16.92
N MET A 80 -6.48 6.04 16.28
CA MET A 80 -5.81 4.77 16.02
C MET A 80 -5.09 4.36 17.31
N ASP A 81 -5.66 3.41 18.05
CA ASP A 81 -5.00 2.78 19.19
C ASP A 81 -4.55 1.37 18.80
N PHE A 82 -3.25 1.12 18.89
CA PHE A 82 -2.62 -0.15 18.53
C PHE A 82 -2.98 -1.30 19.48
N ASN A 83 -3.49 -0.99 20.67
CA ASN A 83 -3.89 -1.97 21.68
C ASN A 83 -5.40 -2.17 21.76
N ALA A 84 -6.18 -1.37 21.03
CA ALA A 84 -7.63 -1.48 21.06
C ALA A 84 -8.12 -2.62 20.17
N ALA A 85 -9.11 -3.38 20.66
CA ALA A 85 -9.81 -4.36 19.85
C ALA A 85 -10.45 -3.65 18.64
N PRO A 86 -10.27 -4.16 17.41
CA PRO A 86 -10.84 -3.54 16.22
C PRO A 86 -12.36 -3.53 16.33
N GLN A 87 -12.94 -2.34 16.20
CA GLN A 87 -14.39 -2.15 16.19
C GLN A 87 -14.92 -2.40 14.77
N SER A 88 -16.22 -2.63 14.63
CA SER A 88 -16.85 -2.73 13.30
C SER A 88 -16.62 -1.42 12.52
N ASP A 89 -16.40 -1.50 11.20
CA ASP A 89 -16.28 -0.29 10.40
C ASP A 89 -17.67 0.38 10.23
N GLY A 90 -17.92 1.48 10.94
CA GLY A 90 -19.19 2.21 10.82
C GLY A 90 -19.41 2.87 9.46
N THR A 91 -18.42 2.90 8.57
CA THR A 91 -18.65 3.29 7.16
C THR A 91 -19.26 2.17 6.33
N LEU A 92 -19.06 0.90 6.74
CA LEU A 92 -19.57 -0.26 6.03
C LEU A 92 -21.10 -0.37 6.11
N GLU A 93 -21.66 -0.19 7.31
CA GLU A 93 -23.11 -0.25 7.53
C GLU A 93 -23.83 0.89 6.81
N ASN A 94 -23.27 2.10 6.87
CA ASN A 94 -23.76 3.27 6.13
C ASN A 94 -23.61 3.09 4.61
N TRP A 95 -22.58 2.39 4.14
CA TRP A 95 -22.44 2.08 2.73
C TRP A 95 -23.47 1.04 2.28
N ARG A 96 -23.68 0.00 3.08
CA ARG A 96 -24.68 -1.04 2.83
C ARG A 96 -26.09 -0.46 2.72
N SER A 97 -26.46 0.43 3.63
CA SER A 97 -27.79 1.09 3.62
C SER A 97 -27.98 2.02 2.42
N SER A 98 -26.91 2.48 1.78
CA SER A 98 -26.98 3.34 0.59
C SER A 98 -27.35 2.59 -0.70
N GLY A 99 -27.41 1.26 -0.70
CA GLY A 99 -27.73 0.43 -1.87
C GLY A 99 -26.67 0.45 -2.98
N ARG A 100 -25.50 1.05 -2.73
CA ARG A 100 -24.41 1.18 -3.69
C ARG A 100 -23.60 -0.13 -3.81
N PRO A 101 -22.95 -0.38 -4.96
CA PRO A 101 -22.12 -1.57 -5.14
C PRO A 101 -20.99 -1.63 -4.12
N MET A 102 -20.74 -2.82 -3.57
CA MET A 102 -19.65 -3.07 -2.63
C MET A 102 -18.26 -2.87 -3.27
N LEU A 103 -18.16 -3.05 -4.60
CA LEU A 103 -16.94 -2.77 -5.35
C LEU A 103 -16.41 -1.35 -5.07
N TRP A 104 -17.29 -0.35 -5.08
CA TRP A 104 -16.89 1.05 -4.88
C TRP A 104 -16.48 1.35 -3.44
N TYR A 105 -16.97 0.57 -2.47
CA TYR A 105 -16.48 0.63 -1.10
C TYR A 105 -15.06 0.09 -1.00
N CYS A 106 -14.83 -1.11 -1.56
CA CYS A 106 -13.52 -1.74 -1.59
C CYS A 106 -12.47 -0.84 -2.27
N VAL A 107 -12.82 -0.25 -3.42
CA VAL A 107 -11.95 0.73 -4.10
C VAL A 107 -11.70 1.93 -3.21
N ALA A 108 -12.73 2.49 -2.56
CA ALA A 108 -12.58 3.68 -1.71
C ALA A 108 -11.61 3.47 -0.54
N LYS A 109 -11.66 2.29 0.11
CA LYS A 109 -10.77 1.96 1.22
C LYS A 109 -9.32 1.78 0.79
N SER A 110 -9.10 1.24 -0.41
CA SER A 110 -7.75 1.08 -0.96
C SER A 110 -7.14 2.36 -1.54
N LEU A 111 -7.88 3.45 -1.70
CA LEU A 111 -7.33 4.69 -2.26
C LEU A 111 -6.24 5.31 -1.38
N LEU A 112 -6.46 5.35 -0.06
CA LEU A 112 -5.50 5.97 0.86
C LEU A 112 -4.13 5.25 0.85
N PRO A 113 -4.05 3.91 1.04
CA PRO A 113 -2.76 3.22 0.95
C PRO A 113 -2.11 3.34 -0.43
N VAL A 114 -2.89 3.33 -1.51
CA VAL A 114 -2.35 3.56 -2.86
C VAL A 114 -1.71 4.96 -2.98
N ILE A 115 -2.39 6.00 -2.49
CA ILE A 115 -1.85 7.37 -2.51
C ILE A 115 -0.57 7.47 -1.66
N ILE A 116 -0.55 6.84 -0.49
CA ILE A 116 0.65 6.82 0.37
C ILE A 116 1.81 6.12 -0.33
N ALA A 117 1.58 4.95 -0.93
CA ALA A 117 2.60 4.20 -1.66
C ALA A 117 3.19 5.03 -2.81
N GLU A 118 2.33 5.68 -3.60
CA GLU A 118 2.76 6.52 -4.72
C GLU A 118 3.52 7.76 -4.27
N PHE A 119 3.13 8.37 -3.15
CA PHE A 119 3.85 9.51 -2.59
C PHE A 119 5.29 9.13 -2.17
N MET A 120 5.48 7.94 -1.61
CA MET A 120 6.80 7.39 -1.29
C MET A 120 7.62 7.13 -2.56
N THR A 121 6.99 6.58 -3.60
CA THR A 121 7.61 6.36 -4.92
C THR A 121 8.04 7.66 -5.58
N LEU A 122 7.18 8.67 -5.62
CA LEU A 122 7.46 9.98 -6.23
C LEU A 122 8.65 10.67 -5.57
N THR A 123 8.79 10.55 -4.26
CA THR A 123 9.93 11.12 -3.53
C THR A 123 11.24 10.46 -3.95
N ASN A 124 11.23 9.13 -4.15
CA ASN A 124 12.39 8.38 -4.63
C ASN A 124 12.76 8.76 -6.07
N VAL A 125 11.78 8.76 -6.97
CA VAL A 125 11.98 9.15 -8.38
C VAL A 125 12.45 10.59 -8.49
N GLY A 126 11.87 11.51 -7.71
CA GLY A 126 12.27 12.92 -7.68
C GLY A 126 13.73 13.11 -7.24
N TYR A 127 14.20 12.32 -6.26
CA TYR A 127 15.61 12.34 -5.86
C TYR A 127 16.53 11.80 -6.97
N LEU A 128 16.16 10.67 -7.61
CA LEU A 128 16.95 10.09 -8.71
C LEU A 128 17.11 11.07 -9.88
N ILE A 129 16.04 11.81 -10.21
CA ILE A 129 16.06 12.87 -11.22
C ILE A 129 16.96 14.03 -10.76
N TRP A 130 16.80 14.52 -9.52
CA TRP A 130 17.62 15.61 -8.99
C TRP A 130 19.11 15.27 -8.96
N ALA A 131 19.46 14.02 -8.65
CA ALA A 131 20.83 13.53 -8.67
C ALA A 131 21.40 13.33 -10.08
N GLY A 132 20.63 13.59 -11.15
CA GLY A 132 21.06 13.44 -12.54
C GLY A 132 21.17 11.98 -13.01
N LEU A 133 20.57 11.04 -12.28
CA LEU A 133 20.65 9.59 -12.54
C LEU A 133 19.54 9.10 -13.50
N ASP A 134 18.87 10.01 -14.21
CA ASP A 134 17.75 9.70 -15.12
C ASP A 134 18.22 9.18 -16.49
N ALA A 135 19.49 9.36 -16.86
CA ALA A 135 19.99 9.03 -18.20
C ALA A 135 19.97 7.52 -18.56
N SER A 136 19.77 6.62 -17.58
CA SER A 136 19.74 5.16 -17.79
C SER A 136 18.34 4.55 -17.77
N THR A 137 17.27 5.35 -17.70
CA THR A 137 15.91 4.85 -17.48
C THR A 137 15.25 4.33 -18.75
N ASN A 138 14.56 3.20 -18.64
CA ASN A 138 13.68 2.69 -19.69
C ASN A 138 12.21 2.97 -19.32
N VAL A 139 11.36 3.29 -20.31
CA VAL A 139 9.91 3.46 -20.13
C VAL A 139 9.28 2.31 -19.32
N MET A 140 9.65 1.07 -19.61
CA MET A 140 9.13 -0.10 -18.89
C MET A 140 9.52 -0.11 -17.41
N GLN A 141 10.68 0.44 -17.08
CA GLN A 141 11.20 0.55 -15.72
C GLN A 141 10.41 1.59 -14.92
N VAL A 142 10.11 2.73 -15.55
CA VAL A 142 9.26 3.77 -14.94
C VAL A 142 7.85 3.23 -14.68
N ILE A 143 7.25 2.56 -15.68
CA ILE A 143 5.94 1.91 -15.52
C ILE A 143 5.97 0.92 -14.35
N TYR A 144 7.04 0.12 -14.23
CA TYR A 144 7.19 -0.83 -13.14
C TYR A 144 7.27 -0.17 -11.76
N VAL A 145 8.10 0.86 -11.61
CA VAL A 145 8.32 1.57 -10.34
C VAL A 145 7.05 2.27 -9.87
N VAL A 146 6.22 2.78 -10.79
CA VAL A 146 4.94 3.43 -10.45
C VAL A 146 3.84 2.39 -10.21
N ALA A 147 3.62 1.46 -11.14
CA ALA A 147 2.48 0.55 -11.05
C ALA A 147 2.59 -0.50 -9.93
N THR A 148 3.80 -0.99 -9.64
CA THR A 148 4.02 -2.02 -8.61
C THR A 148 3.53 -1.59 -7.22
N PRO A 149 3.93 -0.43 -6.66
CA PRO A 149 3.47 0.02 -5.35
C PRO A 149 1.96 0.18 -5.29
N ALA A 150 1.34 0.77 -6.32
CA ALA A 150 -0.11 0.93 -6.37
C ALA A 150 -0.84 -0.42 -6.40
N LEU A 151 -0.42 -1.33 -7.28
CA LEU A 151 -1.05 -2.65 -7.41
C LEU A 151 -0.88 -3.48 -6.13
N LEU A 152 0.28 -3.42 -5.50
CA LEU A 152 0.59 -4.19 -4.29
C LEU A 152 -0.13 -3.61 -3.07
N ALA A 153 -0.17 -2.28 -2.92
CA ALA A 153 -0.96 -1.61 -1.88
C ALA A 153 -2.45 -1.94 -2.03
N PHE A 154 -2.95 -1.89 -3.25
CA PHE A 154 -4.34 -2.25 -3.55
C PHE A 154 -4.61 -3.72 -3.21
N ALA A 155 -3.79 -4.65 -3.70
CA ALA A 155 -3.97 -6.09 -3.47
C ALA A 155 -3.90 -6.46 -1.98
N ALA A 156 -2.94 -5.88 -1.25
CA ALA A 156 -2.81 -6.08 0.19
C ALA A 156 -4.04 -5.56 0.94
N GLU A 157 -4.55 -4.38 0.59
CA GLU A 157 -5.74 -3.83 1.22
C GLU A 157 -7.00 -4.69 0.96
N GLN A 158 -7.17 -5.16 -0.27
CA GLN A 158 -8.25 -6.09 -0.61
C GLN A 158 -8.13 -7.39 0.21
N LEU A 159 -6.91 -7.91 0.37
CA LEU A 159 -6.68 -9.11 1.20
C LEU A 159 -7.07 -8.88 2.67
N TYR A 160 -6.69 -7.73 3.24
CA TYR A 160 -7.06 -7.37 4.61
C TYR A 160 -8.58 -7.23 4.79
N LEU A 161 -9.25 -6.60 3.83
CA LEU A 161 -10.72 -6.50 3.78
C LEU A 161 -11.38 -7.89 3.68
N ALA A 162 -10.88 -8.77 2.80
CA ALA A 162 -11.43 -10.10 2.57
C ALA A 162 -11.27 -11.01 3.79
N LEU A 163 -10.07 -11.01 4.39
CA LEU A 163 -9.74 -11.86 5.51
C LEU A 163 -10.44 -11.46 6.80
N HIS A 164 -11.03 -10.25 6.87
CA HIS A 164 -11.51 -9.73 8.15
C HIS A 164 -10.40 -9.91 9.18
N ALA A 165 -9.20 -9.38 8.88
CA ALA A 165 -8.07 -9.42 9.79
C ALA A 165 -8.33 -8.52 11.02
N GLY A 166 -9.52 -8.61 11.63
CA GLY A 166 -9.92 -8.10 12.93
C GLY A 166 -9.25 -8.82 14.09
N SER A 167 -8.19 -9.60 13.84
CA SER A 167 -7.24 -10.04 14.87
C SER A 167 -5.83 -9.46 14.69
N MET A 168 -5.54 -8.77 13.57
CA MET A 168 -4.23 -8.16 13.30
C MET A 168 -4.23 -6.63 13.43
N GLY A 169 -5.27 -6.06 14.06
CA GLY A 169 -5.41 -4.61 14.26
C GLY A 169 -4.31 -3.95 15.09
N SER A 170 -3.45 -4.74 15.75
CA SER A 170 -2.21 -4.20 16.32
C SER A 170 -1.12 -4.17 15.26
N LEU A 171 -0.61 -2.97 14.99
CA LEU A 171 0.64 -2.74 14.25
C LEU A 171 1.77 -3.21 15.17
N SER A 172 1.88 -4.54 15.32
CA SER A 172 2.86 -5.18 16.18
C SER A 172 4.23 -5.18 15.50
N LEU A 173 5.28 -5.27 16.32
CA LEU A 173 6.63 -5.48 15.80
C LEU A 173 6.69 -6.71 14.87
N ALA A 174 5.88 -7.74 15.13
CA ALA A 174 5.80 -8.93 14.29
C ALA A 174 5.20 -8.64 12.90
N THR A 175 4.22 -7.73 12.80
CA THR A 175 3.63 -7.32 11.51
C THR A 175 4.62 -6.50 10.69
N ILE A 176 5.45 -5.68 11.35
CA ILE A 176 6.55 -4.95 10.71
C ILE A 176 7.67 -5.91 10.28
N LEU A 177 8.05 -6.88 11.13
CA LEU A 177 9.06 -7.89 10.78
C LEU A 177 8.59 -8.79 9.64
N ALA A 178 7.28 -9.06 9.52
CA ALA A 178 6.70 -9.78 8.39
C ALA A 178 6.80 -9.02 7.05
N SER A 179 7.12 -7.72 7.06
CA SER A 179 7.44 -6.96 5.84
C SER A 179 8.81 -7.29 5.26
N VAL A 180 9.73 -7.85 6.04
CA VAL A 180 11.08 -8.22 5.58
C VAL A 180 11.04 -9.37 4.57
N PRO A 181 10.29 -10.47 4.80
CA PRO A 181 10.03 -11.48 3.77
C PRO A 181 9.41 -10.92 2.48
N MET A 182 8.53 -9.92 2.58
CA MET A 182 7.94 -9.28 1.39
C MET A 182 8.96 -8.48 0.60
N LEU A 183 9.88 -7.77 1.27
CA LEU A 183 11.02 -7.12 0.63
C LEU A 183 11.92 -8.14 -0.08
N ILE A 184 12.20 -9.28 0.55
CA ILE A 184 12.98 -10.36 -0.09
C ILE A 184 12.23 -10.93 -1.30
N LEU A 185 10.91 -11.10 -1.21
CA LEU A 185 10.10 -11.63 -2.29
C LEU A 185 10.04 -10.67 -3.48
N THR A 186 9.94 -9.36 -3.24
CA THR A 186 10.02 -8.33 -4.29
C THR A 186 11.41 -8.27 -4.92
N MET A 187 12.48 -8.49 -4.13
CA MET A 187 13.83 -8.63 -4.65
C MET A 187 13.97 -9.87 -5.55
N LEU A 188 13.35 -10.99 -5.16
CA LEU A 188 13.35 -12.22 -5.97
C LEU A 188 12.54 -12.06 -7.26
N THR A 189 11.53 -11.18 -7.30
CA THR A 189 10.81 -10.89 -8.55
C THR A 189 11.66 -10.21 -9.63
N PHE A 190 12.85 -9.68 -9.31
CA PHE A 190 13.82 -9.22 -10.32
C PHE A 190 14.42 -10.34 -11.16
N LEU A 191 14.30 -11.60 -10.71
CA LEU A 191 14.70 -12.76 -11.51
C LEU A 191 13.71 -13.04 -12.66
N VAL A 192 12.55 -12.39 -12.62
CA VAL A 192 11.51 -12.46 -13.65
C VAL A 192 11.49 -11.15 -14.42
N SER A 193 11.21 -11.19 -15.72
CA SER A 193 11.05 -9.95 -16.52
C SER A 193 9.95 -9.05 -15.93
N ARG A 194 10.23 -7.74 -15.87
CA ARG A 194 9.36 -6.67 -15.34
C ARG A 194 7.93 -6.75 -15.87
N PHE A 195 7.78 -7.09 -17.15
CA PHE A 195 6.47 -7.23 -17.80
C PHE A 195 5.65 -8.37 -17.20
N TRP A 196 6.26 -9.55 -17.03
CA TRP A 196 5.59 -10.72 -16.46
C TRP A 196 5.29 -10.53 -14.97
N SER A 197 6.20 -9.88 -14.24
CA SER A 197 5.98 -9.53 -12.83
C SER A 197 4.76 -8.62 -12.64
N LEU A 198 4.65 -7.52 -13.41
CA LEU A 198 3.48 -6.65 -13.37
C LEU A 198 2.20 -7.36 -13.80
N THR A 199 2.28 -8.21 -14.83
CA THR A 199 1.11 -8.95 -15.32
C THR A 199 0.59 -9.89 -14.24
N ALA A 200 1.48 -10.64 -13.58
CA ALA A 200 1.12 -11.51 -12.47
C ALA A 200 0.53 -10.73 -11.30
N LEU A 201 1.12 -9.57 -10.96
CA LEU A 201 0.64 -8.71 -9.88
C LEU A 201 -0.75 -8.12 -10.19
N LEU A 202 -0.98 -7.69 -11.42
CA LEU A 202 -2.28 -7.20 -11.87
C LEU A 202 -3.35 -8.30 -11.79
N ILE A 203 -3.05 -9.49 -12.29
CA ILE A 203 -3.96 -10.65 -12.22
C ILE A 203 -4.27 -10.97 -10.76
N PHE A 204 -3.25 -10.98 -9.90
CA PHE A 204 -3.41 -11.21 -8.47
C PHE A 204 -4.31 -10.14 -7.81
N ALA A 205 -4.05 -8.85 -8.07
CA ALA A 205 -4.84 -7.75 -7.55
C ALA A 205 -6.33 -7.86 -7.93
N LEU A 206 -6.61 -8.20 -9.19
CA LEU A 206 -7.98 -8.42 -9.68
C LEU A 206 -8.63 -9.64 -9.03
N ALA A 207 -7.89 -10.74 -8.86
CA ALA A 207 -8.40 -11.95 -8.21
C ALA A 207 -8.75 -11.69 -6.74
N VAL A 208 -7.88 -11.00 -6.00
CA VAL A 208 -8.12 -10.65 -4.60
C VAL A 208 -9.29 -9.67 -4.48
N MET A 209 -9.40 -8.67 -5.36
CA MET A 209 -10.58 -7.78 -5.41
C MET A 209 -11.87 -8.58 -5.63
N GLY A 210 -11.89 -9.50 -6.59
CA GLY A 210 -13.05 -10.37 -6.84
C GLY A 210 -13.43 -11.19 -5.61
N ALA A 211 -12.44 -11.83 -4.96
CA ALA A 211 -12.64 -12.58 -3.72
C ALA A 211 -13.16 -11.69 -2.58
N THR A 212 -12.66 -10.46 -2.48
CA THR A 212 -13.08 -9.47 -1.47
C THR A 212 -14.53 -9.07 -1.68
N VAL A 213 -14.92 -8.71 -2.90
CA VAL A 213 -16.31 -8.34 -3.22
C VAL A 213 -17.27 -9.50 -2.95
N ILE A 214 -16.90 -10.73 -3.34
CA ILE A 214 -17.71 -11.93 -3.06
C ILE A 214 -17.83 -12.15 -1.54
N SER A 215 -16.73 -12.06 -0.80
CA SER A 215 -16.71 -12.21 0.66
C SER A 215 -17.58 -11.16 1.35
N CYS A 216 -17.43 -9.89 0.97
CA CYS A 216 -18.21 -8.78 1.51
C CYS A 216 -19.70 -8.91 1.18
N ASN A 217 -20.07 -9.27 -0.05
CA ASN A 217 -21.48 -9.49 -0.42
C ASN A 217 -22.11 -10.67 0.32
N ARG A 218 -21.35 -11.75 0.58
CA ARG A 218 -21.82 -12.90 1.37
C ARG A 218 -22.04 -12.52 2.83
N ARG A 219 -21.16 -11.72 3.42
CA ARG A 219 -21.21 -11.31 4.83
C ARG A 219 -22.21 -10.18 5.08
N TYR A 220 -22.33 -9.24 4.16
CA TYR A 220 -23.16 -8.04 4.27
C TYR A 220 -24.11 -7.94 3.07
N PRO A 221 -25.11 -8.83 2.97
CA PRO A 221 -26.07 -8.77 1.90
C PRO A 221 -26.84 -7.43 1.95
N THR A 222 -27.05 -6.84 0.77
CA THR A 222 -27.80 -5.59 0.56
C THR A 222 -29.29 -5.74 0.86
N VAL A 223 -29.79 -6.98 0.86
CA VAL A 223 -31.15 -7.32 1.26
C VAL A 223 -31.07 -8.07 2.58
N LEU A 224 -31.78 -7.58 3.61
CA LEU A 224 -31.97 -8.32 4.85
C LEU A 224 -32.67 -9.63 4.50
N ARG A 225 -32.04 -10.77 4.79
CA ARG A 225 -32.75 -12.05 4.73
C ARG A 225 -33.86 -12.01 5.81
N PRO A 226 -35.06 -12.52 5.52
CA PRO A 226 -36.04 -12.72 6.57
C PRO A 226 -35.41 -13.57 7.67
N ILE A 227 -35.57 -13.13 8.92
CA ILE A 227 -35.22 -13.90 10.10
C ILE A 227 -36.18 -15.10 10.09
N GLY A 228 -35.67 -16.26 9.68
CA GLY A 228 -36.35 -17.54 9.68
C GLY A 228 -35.66 -18.48 10.64
#